data_AF-U3BBS1-F1
#
_entry.id   AF-U3BBS1-F1
#
_cell.length_a   1.000
_cell.length_b   1.000
_cell.length_c   1.000
_cell.angle_alpha   90.00
_cell.angle_beta   90.00
_cell.angle_gamma   90.00
#
_symmetry.space_group_name_H-M   'P 1'
#
loop_
_entity.id
_entity.type
_entity.pdbx_description
1 polymer ?
#
loop_
_entity_poly.entity_id
_entity_poly.type
_entity_poly.pdbx_seq_one_letter_code
_entity_poly.pdbx_strand_id
1 'polypeptide(L)'
;MYIYEDGILNYYDAVQRNTFVGFGKRLLSWLGLMPYRPYKGHLAGYDAGCYDGAFLSMPTLAVRRDSLGIVRALPVPAKSLSVDPHLVLFLDQNVSAFLDGVQRQSCVDEMFRLYPLAEFRYVYKPHHDFCSEISHKMSRLSAAEAALPAELLVEKICPGHVVSFFSSALINIRNVFPGISCVSLASSMVPISRGGHQEPLSKLFAQVGVECLGAGEQ
;
A
#
# COMPACT_ATOMS: atom_id res chain seq x y z
N MET A 1 -7.13 23.63 12.89
CA MET A 1 -7.75 22.49 12.19
C MET A 1 -6.99 21.20 12.52
N TYR A 2 -7.70 20.11 12.80
CA TYR A 2 -7.12 18.78 12.99
C TYR A 2 -7.41 17.90 11.77
N ILE A 3 -6.48 17.01 11.43
CA ILE A 3 -6.66 16.05 10.33
C ILE A 3 -6.49 14.60 10.79
N TYR A 4 -7.07 13.70 9.98
CA TYR A 4 -6.98 12.27 10.16
C TYR A 4 -6.15 11.65 9.03
N GLU A 5 -5.63 10.45 9.28
CA GLU A 5 -4.86 9.68 8.31
C GLU A 5 -5.66 9.34 7.04
N ASP A 6 -5.09 9.59 5.86
CA ASP A 6 -5.68 9.23 4.56
C ASP A 6 -5.27 7.80 4.17
N GLY A 7 -4.02 7.43 4.51
CA GLY A 7 -3.51 6.08 4.41
C GLY A 7 -1.99 6.08 4.31
N ILE A 8 -1.43 5.18 3.51
CA ILE A 8 0.03 5.06 3.35
C ILE A 8 0.68 6.34 2.80
N LEU A 9 -0.11 7.19 2.12
CA LEU A 9 0.30 8.48 1.58
C LEU A 9 0.81 9.46 2.65
N ASN A 10 0.44 9.27 3.91
CA ASN A 10 0.89 10.07 5.06
C ASN A 10 2.40 9.86 5.37
N TYR A 11 3.02 8.82 4.81
CA TYR A 11 4.36 8.35 5.19
C TYR A 11 5.41 8.49 4.10
N TYR A 12 5.06 9.05 2.94
CA TYR A 12 6.02 9.39 1.89
C TYR A 12 5.56 10.56 1.00
N ASP A 13 6.52 11.35 0.55
CA ASP A 13 6.32 12.45 -0.39
C ASP A 13 6.04 11.94 -1.81
N ALA A 14 5.36 12.76 -2.61
CA ALA A 14 5.21 12.52 -4.03
C ALA A 14 6.57 12.40 -4.70
N VAL A 15 6.82 11.28 -5.39
CA VAL A 15 7.88 11.26 -6.40
C VAL A 15 7.36 12.13 -7.55
N GLN A 16 7.89 13.35 -7.67
CA GLN A 16 7.62 14.17 -8.84
C GLN A 16 8.11 13.40 -10.08
N ARG A 17 7.21 12.68 -10.76
CA ARG A 17 7.41 12.40 -12.18
C ARG A 17 7.35 13.77 -12.84
N ASN A 18 8.48 14.27 -13.31
CA ASN A 18 8.58 15.47 -14.13
C ASN A 18 7.62 15.33 -15.32
N THR A 19 6.37 15.77 -15.14
CA THR A 19 5.39 15.81 -16.21
C THR A 19 5.77 17.00 -17.04
N PHE A 20 6.42 16.73 -18.18
CA PHE A 20 6.78 17.76 -19.12
C PHE A 20 5.52 18.54 -19.52
N VAL A 21 5.44 19.80 -19.10
CA VAL A 21 4.37 20.71 -19.53
C VAL A 21 4.89 21.50 -20.71
N GLY A 22 4.34 21.19 -21.89
CA GLY A 22 4.71 21.84 -23.14
C GLY A 22 4.54 23.37 -23.11
N PHE A 23 5.35 24.06 -23.91
CA PHE A 23 5.44 25.52 -23.95
C PHE A 23 4.08 26.21 -24.14
N GLY A 24 3.22 25.69 -25.02
CA GLY A 24 1.89 26.26 -25.27
C GLY A 24 0.99 26.29 -24.03
N LYS A 25 0.99 25.21 -23.22
CA LYS A 25 0.24 25.18 -21.95
C LYS A 25 0.79 26.18 -20.94
N ARG A 26 2.11 26.36 -20.90
CA ARG A 26 2.75 27.37 -20.04
C ARG A 26 2.36 28.79 -20.46
N LEU A 27 2.38 29.08 -21.77
CA LEU A 27 1.98 30.38 -22.30
C LEU A 27 0.49 30.69 -22.02
N LEU A 28 -0.40 29.73 -22.28
CA LEU A 28 -1.83 29.87 -21.97
C LEU A 28 -2.08 30.08 -20.46
N SER A 29 -1.36 29.34 -19.61
CA SER A 29 -1.46 29.50 -18.15
C SER A 29 -1.04 30.92 -17.71
N TRP A 30 -0.03 31.48 -18.37
CA TRP A 30 0.46 32.82 -18.08
C TRP A 30 -0.52 33.90 -18.57
N LEU A 31 -1.07 33.75 -19.78
CA LEU A 31 -2.09 34.64 -20.33
C LEU A 31 -3.39 34.60 -19.51
N GLY A 32 -3.74 33.44 -18.95
CA GLY A 32 -4.86 33.26 -18.03
C GLY A 32 -4.59 33.70 -16.59
N LEU A 33 -3.47 34.38 -16.31
CA LEU A 33 -3.05 34.82 -14.97
C LEU A 33 -2.93 33.69 -13.93
N MET A 34 -2.77 32.45 -14.37
CA MET A 34 -2.58 31.26 -13.53
C MET A 34 -1.29 30.54 -13.94
N PRO A 35 -0.11 31.15 -13.75
CA PRO A 35 1.15 30.59 -14.25
C PRO A 35 1.39 29.19 -13.68
N TYR A 36 1.72 28.24 -14.56
CA TYR A 36 2.01 26.87 -14.17
C TYR A 36 3.15 26.82 -13.14
N ARG A 37 2.90 26.16 -12.01
CA ARG A 37 3.90 25.86 -10.98
C ARG A 37 3.97 24.34 -10.78
N PRO A 38 5.16 23.71 -10.84
CA PRO A 38 5.31 22.32 -10.49
C PRO A 38 4.81 22.10 -9.05
N TYR A 39 3.95 21.09 -8.86
CA TYR A 39 3.42 20.77 -7.54
C TYR A 39 4.52 20.19 -6.65
N LYS A 40 5.01 20.98 -5.69
CA LYS A 40 6.05 20.57 -4.70
C LYS A 40 5.43 20.02 -3.39
N GLY A 41 4.13 19.76 -3.42
CA GLY A 41 3.36 19.40 -2.24
C GLY A 41 3.49 17.94 -1.84
N HIS A 42 2.73 17.57 -0.82
CA HIS A 42 2.72 16.25 -0.22
C HIS A 42 1.47 15.47 -0.70
N LEU A 43 1.57 14.16 -0.94
CA LEU A 43 0.44 13.40 -1.51
C LEU A 43 -0.81 13.43 -0.62
N ALA A 44 -0.64 13.50 0.70
CA ALA A 44 -1.73 13.64 1.67
C ALA A 44 -2.19 15.10 1.89
N GLY A 45 -1.76 16.06 1.05
CA GLY A 45 -2.24 17.45 1.09
C GLY A 45 -1.69 18.32 2.23
N TYR A 46 -0.61 17.88 2.92
CA TYR A 46 0.01 18.61 4.04
C TYR A 46 0.60 19.98 3.68
N ASP A 47 0.64 20.29 2.40
CA ASP A 47 1.22 21.47 1.79
C ASP A 47 0.23 22.64 1.65
N ALA A 48 -1.05 22.43 1.91
CA ALA A 48 -2.06 23.49 1.84
C ALA A 48 -2.09 24.41 3.08
N GLY A 49 -1.47 24.03 4.20
CA GLY A 49 -1.46 24.83 5.42
C GLY A 49 -0.70 24.21 6.59
N CYS A 50 -0.58 24.96 7.69
CA CYS A 50 -0.19 24.41 8.97
C CYS A 50 -1.43 23.86 9.68
N TYR A 51 -1.34 22.65 10.22
CA TYR A 51 -2.41 22.04 11.00
C TYR A 51 -2.11 22.16 12.50
N ASP A 52 -3.18 22.22 13.32
CA ASP A 52 -3.02 22.27 14.78
C ASP A 52 -2.67 20.89 15.35
N GLY A 53 -3.05 19.83 14.62
CA GLY A 53 -2.75 18.46 15.00
C GLY A 53 -3.16 17.43 13.94
N ALA A 54 -2.61 16.23 14.08
CA ALA A 54 -2.91 15.09 13.23
C ALA A 54 -3.07 13.82 14.06
N PHE A 55 -4.00 12.96 13.66
CA PHE A 55 -4.20 11.63 14.23
C PHE A 55 -3.69 10.59 13.24
N LEU A 56 -2.62 9.88 13.61
CA LEU A 56 -1.93 8.94 12.72
C LEU A 56 -1.72 7.60 13.42
N SER A 57 -1.85 6.49 12.68
CA SER A 57 -1.55 5.14 13.18
C SER A 57 -0.05 4.94 13.42
N MET A 58 0.82 5.55 12.59
CA MET A 58 2.28 5.41 12.67
C MET A 58 2.99 6.77 12.75
N PRO A 59 2.76 7.55 13.82
CA PRO A 59 3.19 8.96 13.88
C PRO A 59 4.70 9.13 13.71
N THR A 60 5.51 8.20 14.18
CA THR A 60 6.97 8.18 14.05
C THR A 60 7.46 8.14 12.61
N LEU A 61 6.68 7.58 11.69
CA LEU A 61 7.05 7.42 10.28
C LEU A 61 6.52 8.52 9.38
N ALA A 62 5.65 9.39 9.91
CA ALA A 62 5.05 10.48 9.16
C ALA A 62 6.11 11.42 8.59
N VAL A 63 5.95 11.80 7.33
CA VAL A 63 6.80 12.82 6.72
C VAL A 63 6.20 14.20 6.94
N ARG A 64 7.04 15.25 6.88
CA ARG A 64 6.63 16.65 7.10
C ARG A 64 5.90 16.89 8.43
N ARG A 65 6.33 16.22 9.49
CA ARG A 65 5.74 16.34 10.85
C ARG A 65 5.64 17.77 11.34
N ASP A 66 6.58 18.63 10.94
CA ASP A 66 6.60 20.05 11.31
C ASP A 66 5.36 20.81 10.81
N SER A 67 4.70 20.33 9.75
CA SER A 67 3.45 20.90 9.22
C SER A 67 2.20 20.40 9.94
N LEU A 68 2.32 19.36 10.77
CA LEU A 68 1.19 18.64 11.38
C LEU A 68 0.82 19.10 12.79
N GLY A 69 1.56 20.05 13.38
CA GLY A 69 1.32 20.51 14.74
C GLY A 69 1.44 19.37 15.77
N ILE A 70 0.43 19.22 16.63
CA ILE A 70 0.42 18.14 17.65
C ILE A 70 0.01 16.81 17.00
N VAL A 71 0.99 15.92 16.83
CA VAL A 71 0.74 14.57 16.31
C VAL A 71 0.33 13.62 17.44
N ARG A 72 -0.84 13.01 17.31
CA ARG A 72 -1.38 12.01 18.24
C ARG A 72 -1.40 10.63 17.58
N ALA A 73 -0.90 9.64 18.31
CA ALA A 73 -1.01 8.25 17.90
C ALA A 73 -2.48 7.78 17.99
N LEU A 74 -2.97 7.13 16.95
CA LEU A 74 -4.21 6.38 17.01
C LEU A 74 -3.91 4.98 17.55
N PRO A 75 -4.42 4.61 18.74
CA PRO A 75 -4.20 3.28 19.27
C PRO A 75 -4.95 2.26 18.42
N VAL A 76 -4.21 1.35 17.81
CA VAL A 76 -4.76 0.18 17.13
C VAL A 76 -4.68 -1.00 18.12
N PRO A 77 -5.81 -1.51 18.65
CA PRO A 77 -5.78 -2.61 19.59
C PRO A 77 -5.32 -3.88 18.86
N ALA A 78 -4.20 -4.44 19.31
CA ALA A 78 -3.75 -5.74 18.84
C ALA A 78 -4.74 -6.82 19.28
N LYS A 79 -5.18 -7.64 18.32
CA LYS A 79 -6.06 -8.78 18.51
C LYS A 79 -5.28 -10.06 18.20
N SER A 80 -5.47 -11.06 19.06
CA SER A 80 -5.01 -12.41 18.78
C SER A 80 -6.11 -13.19 18.06
N LEU A 81 -5.77 -13.87 16.98
CA LEU A 81 -6.65 -14.78 16.26
C LEU A 81 -6.04 -16.18 16.25
N SER A 82 -6.89 -17.20 16.30
CA SER A 82 -6.49 -18.56 15.96
C SER A 82 -6.50 -18.68 14.44
N VAL A 83 -5.31 -18.66 13.84
CA VAL A 83 -5.13 -18.64 12.39
C VAL A 83 -4.99 -20.04 11.81
N ASP A 84 -5.36 -20.22 10.55
CA ASP A 84 -5.01 -21.40 9.75
C ASP A 84 -3.65 -21.15 9.06
N PRO A 85 -2.57 -21.81 9.51
CA PRO A 85 -1.23 -21.59 8.96
C PRO A 85 -1.11 -22.00 7.49
N HIS A 86 -2.02 -22.83 6.96
CA HIS A 86 -2.01 -23.29 5.58
C HIS A 86 -2.96 -22.49 4.68
N LEU A 87 -3.53 -21.39 5.17
CA LEU A 87 -4.42 -20.52 4.39
C LEU A 87 -3.73 -19.21 4.02
N VAL A 88 -3.69 -18.94 2.72
CA VAL A 88 -3.20 -17.68 2.13
C VAL A 88 -4.40 -16.88 1.62
N LEU A 89 -4.58 -15.67 2.18
CA LEU A 89 -5.46 -14.66 1.59
C LEU A 89 -4.65 -13.79 0.64
N PHE A 90 -4.96 -13.88 -0.65
CA PHE A 90 -4.40 -13.02 -1.67
C PHE A 90 -5.31 -11.80 -1.90
N LEU A 91 -4.80 -10.61 -1.59
CA LEU A 91 -5.45 -9.34 -1.84
C LEU A 91 -4.94 -8.77 -3.15
N ASP A 92 -5.78 -8.77 -4.18
CA ASP A 92 -5.39 -8.25 -5.48
C ASP A 92 -5.51 -6.71 -5.55
N GLN A 93 -4.72 -6.11 -6.43
CA GLN A 93 -4.80 -4.70 -6.78
C GLN A 93 -4.23 -4.41 -8.18
N ASN A 94 -4.67 -3.29 -8.76
CA ASN A 94 -4.15 -2.82 -10.03
C ASN A 94 -2.75 -2.22 -9.85
N VAL A 95 -1.74 -2.88 -10.41
CA VAL A 95 -0.32 -2.49 -10.33
C VAL A 95 0.29 -2.10 -11.68
N SER A 96 -0.55 -1.97 -12.71
CA SER A 96 -0.11 -1.72 -14.10
C SER A 96 0.72 -0.44 -14.29
N ALA A 97 0.61 0.51 -13.36
CA ALA A 97 1.44 1.73 -13.35
C ALA A 97 2.91 1.49 -12.98
N PHE A 98 3.23 0.32 -12.42
CA PHE A 98 4.55 -0.04 -11.89
C PHE A 98 5.10 -1.34 -12.46
N LEU A 99 4.22 -2.31 -12.76
CA LEU A 99 4.60 -3.63 -13.24
C LEU A 99 3.88 -3.95 -14.54
N ASP A 100 4.61 -4.54 -15.49
CA ASP A 100 4.00 -5.21 -16.64
C ASP A 100 3.45 -6.60 -16.25
N GLY A 101 2.78 -7.26 -17.21
CA GLY A 101 2.19 -8.57 -17.00
C GLY A 101 3.21 -9.68 -16.69
N VAL A 102 4.43 -9.58 -17.23
CA VAL A 102 5.50 -10.57 -17.03
C VAL A 102 6.07 -10.44 -15.63
N GLN A 103 6.38 -9.21 -15.21
CA GLN A 103 6.86 -8.91 -13.86
C GLN A 103 5.83 -9.32 -12.80
N ARG A 104 4.55 -9.00 -13.04
CA ARG A 104 3.45 -9.41 -12.17
C ARG A 104 3.37 -10.94 -12.05
N GLN A 105 3.42 -11.67 -13.17
CA GLN A 105 3.36 -13.13 -13.15
C GLN A 105 4.57 -13.74 -12.43
N SER A 106 5.77 -13.19 -12.65
CA SER A 106 7.00 -13.62 -11.95
C SER A 106 6.86 -13.52 -10.43
N CYS A 107 6.30 -12.41 -9.92
CA CYS A 107 6.04 -12.24 -8.49
C CYS A 107 5.03 -13.26 -7.95
N VAL A 108 4.00 -13.59 -8.72
CA VAL A 108 2.98 -14.59 -8.37
C VAL A 108 3.59 -15.99 -8.35
N ASP A 109 4.47 -16.30 -9.31
CA ASP A 109 5.19 -17.58 -9.37
C ASP A 109 6.17 -17.73 -8.20
N GLU A 110 6.84 -16.65 -7.79
CA GLU A 110 7.69 -16.63 -6.59
C GLU A 110 6.87 -16.85 -5.31
N MET A 111 5.70 -16.21 -5.19
CA MET A 111 4.76 -16.48 -4.10
C MET A 111 4.36 -17.95 -4.06
N PHE A 112 4.01 -18.58 -5.19
CA PHE A 112 3.67 -20.00 -5.23
C PHE A 112 4.86 -20.92 -4.95
N ARG A 113 6.10 -20.45 -5.12
CA ARG A 113 7.29 -21.19 -4.73
C ARG A 113 7.47 -21.20 -3.21
N LEU A 114 7.20 -20.07 -2.55
CA LEU A 114 7.32 -19.93 -1.09
C LEU A 114 6.15 -20.57 -0.36
N TYR A 115 4.97 -20.54 -0.96
CA TYR A 115 3.73 -21.10 -0.43
C TYR A 115 3.18 -22.12 -1.45
N PRO A 116 3.75 -23.33 -1.53
CA PRO A 116 3.36 -24.29 -2.57
C PRO A 116 1.90 -24.73 -2.45
N LEU A 117 1.21 -24.86 -3.59
CA LEU A 117 -0.21 -25.28 -3.67
C LEU A 117 -0.49 -26.66 -3.07
N ALA A 118 0.54 -27.50 -2.95
CA ALA A 118 0.44 -28.80 -2.30
C ALA A 118 0.24 -28.69 -0.78
N GLU A 119 0.65 -27.57 -0.19
CA GLU A 119 0.65 -27.34 1.26
C GLU A 119 -0.28 -26.18 1.67
N PHE A 120 -0.52 -25.23 0.76
CA PHE A 120 -1.28 -24.01 1.03
C PHE A 120 -2.54 -23.92 0.18
N ARG A 121 -3.63 -23.52 0.84
CA ARG A 121 -4.90 -23.16 0.22
C ARG A 121 -4.94 -21.66 -0.03
N TYR A 122 -5.45 -21.28 -1.20
CA TYR A 122 -5.50 -19.88 -1.61
C TYR A 122 -6.92 -19.38 -1.74
N VAL A 123 -7.17 -18.24 -1.10
CA VAL A 123 -8.41 -17.49 -1.22
C VAL A 123 -8.10 -16.13 -1.84
N TYR A 124 -8.86 -15.79 -2.87
CA TYR A 124 -8.66 -14.58 -3.65
C TYR A 124 -9.74 -13.53 -3.34
N LYS A 125 -9.27 -12.33 -2.96
CA LYS A 125 -10.10 -11.12 -2.86
C LYS A 125 -9.71 -10.14 -3.99
N PRO A 126 -10.61 -9.86 -4.94
CA PRO A 126 -10.37 -8.82 -5.93
C PRO A 126 -10.37 -7.44 -5.28
N HIS A 127 -9.70 -6.48 -5.92
CA HIS A 127 -9.86 -5.07 -5.61
C HIS A 127 -11.23 -4.59 -6.10
N HIS A 128 -11.79 -3.56 -5.49
CA HIS A 128 -13.09 -3.01 -5.90
C HIS A 128 -13.08 -2.54 -7.36
N ASP A 129 -11.96 -1.98 -7.82
CA ASP A 129 -11.79 -1.46 -9.19
C ASP A 129 -10.97 -2.38 -10.11
N PHE A 130 -10.57 -3.56 -9.64
CA PHE A 130 -9.69 -4.43 -10.42
C PHE A 130 -9.89 -5.91 -10.09
N CYS A 131 -10.15 -6.68 -11.14
CA CYS A 131 -10.19 -8.12 -11.09
C CYS A 131 -9.25 -8.64 -12.17
N SER A 132 -8.05 -9.08 -11.78
CA SER A 132 -7.20 -9.78 -12.74
C SER A 132 -7.73 -11.16 -13.04
N GLU A 133 -7.30 -11.73 -14.17
CA GLU A 133 -7.37 -13.17 -14.42
C GLU A 133 -6.31 -13.91 -13.59
N ILE A 134 -6.19 -13.62 -12.30
CA ILE A 134 -5.28 -14.39 -11.45
C ILE A 134 -5.84 -15.81 -11.32
N SER A 135 -5.04 -16.70 -11.90
CA SER A 135 -4.92 -18.14 -11.73
C SER A 135 -6.16 -18.90 -11.24
N HIS A 136 -6.62 -19.83 -12.07
CA HIS A 136 -7.48 -20.98 -11.73
C HIS A 136 -7.05 -21.77 -10.47
N LYS A 137 -5.86 -21.49 -9.91
CA LYS A 137 -5.31 -22.09 -8.69
C LYS A 137 -5.84 -21.47 -7.39
N MET A 138 -6.58 -20.36 -7.45
CA MET A 138 -7.14 -19.70 -6.26
C MET A 138 -8.66 -19.82 -6.19
N SER A 139 -9.18 -19.96 -4.97
CA SER A 139 -10.63 -19.98 -4.74
C SER A 139 -11.17 -18.57 -4.59
N ARG A 140 -12.14 -18.18 -5.41
CA ARG A 140 -12.80 -16.88 -5.28
C ARG A 140 -13.71 -16.86 -4.06
N LEU A 141 -13.66 -15.78 -3.30
CA LEU A 141 -14.57 -15.52 -2.19
C LEU A 141 -16.03 -15.41 -2.63
N SER A 142 -16.95 -15.69 -1.71
CA SER A 142 -18.36 -15.35 -1.91
C SER A 142 -18.53 -13.84 -2.11
N ALA A 143 -19.60 -13.41 -2.78
CA ALA A 143 -19.86 -11.98 -3.00
C ALA A 143 -19.93 -11.18 -1.68
N ALA A 144 -20.52 -11.78 -0.64
CA ALA A 144 -20.61 -11.17 0.68
C ALA A 144 -19.24 -10.97 1.34
N GLU A 145 -18.32 -11.94 1.17
CA GLU A 145 -16.96 -11.85 1.71
C GLU A 145 -16.07 -10.92 0.89
N ALA A 146 -16.22 -10.93 -0.43
CA ALA A 146 -15.50 -10.03 -1.32
C ALA A 146 -15.88 -8.56 -1.07
N ALA A 147 -17.07 -8.29 -0.54
CA ALA A 147 -17.50 -6.94 -0.15
C ALA A 147 -16.92 -6.45 1.19
N LEU A 148 -16.38 -7.35 2.02
CA LEU A 148 -15.77 -6.95 3.30
C LEU A 148 -14.45 -6.20 3.07
N PRO A 149 -14.13 -5.18 3.90
CA PRO A 149 -12.77 -4.67 4.07
C PRO A 149 -11.79 -5.81 4.38
N ALA A 150 -10.53 -5.66 3.98
CA ALA A 150 -9.53 -6.71 4.13
C ALA A 150 -9.34 -7.13 5.60
N GLU A 151 -9.37 -6.16 6.52
CA GLU A 151 -9.22 -6.36 7.95
C GLU A 151 -10.37 -7.18 8.56
N LEU A 152 -11.61 -6.89 8.14
CA LEU A 152 -12.79 -7.66 8.58
C LEU A 152 -12.85 -9.04 7.95
N LEU A 153 -12.39 -9.17 6.71
CA LEU A 153 -12.27 -10.46 6.05
C LEU A 153 -11.26 -11.35 6.79
N VAL A 154 -10.10 -10.81 7.16
CA VAL A 154 -9.08 -11.52 7.95
C VAL A 154 -9.66 -12.04 9.26
N GLU A 155 -10.45 -11.25 9.98
CA GLU A 155 -11.11 -11.67 11.23
C GLU A 155 -12.13 -12.81 10.99
N LYS A 156 -12.73 -12.87 9.80
CA LYS A 156 -13.71 -13.89 9.43
C LYS A 156 -13.08 -15.22 8.99
N ILE A 157 -12.06 -15.16 8.13
CA ILE A 157 -11.46 -16.35 7.50
C ILE A 157 -10.18 -16.82 8.19
N CYS A 158 -9.62 -16.01 9.09
CA CYS A 158 -8.46 -16.32 9.94
C CYS A 158 -7.25 -16.91 9.18
N PRO A 159 -6.73 -16.27 8.12
CA PRO A 159 -5.60 -16.78 7.38
C PRO A 159 -4.30 -16.65 8.20
N GLY A 160 -3.39 -17.61 8.06
CA GLY A 160 -2.02 -17.50 8.59
C GLY A 160 -1.17 -16.51 7.79
N HIS A 161 -1.49 -16.37 6.50
CA HIS A 161 -0.73 -15.52 5.57
C HIS A 161 -1.65 -14.60 4.77
N VAL A 162 -1.28 -13.33 4.66
CA VAL A 162 -1.92 -12.35 3.77
C VAL A 162 -0.87 -11.82 2.80
N VAL A 163 -1.11 -12.02 1.51
CA VAL A 163 -0.20 -11.61 0.44
C VAL A 163 -0.90 -10.58 -0.43
N SER A 164 -0.19 -9.51 -0.78
CA SER A 164 -0.69 -8.52 -1.73
C SER A 164 0.47 -7.89 -2.50
N PHE A 165 0.22 -7.32 -3.67
CA PHE A 165 1.16 -6.37 -4.23
C PHE A 165 1.11 -5.09 -3.41
N PHE A 166 2.14 -4.73 -2.65
CA PHE A 166 2.32 -3.43 -1.97
C PHE A 166 1.07 -2.64 -1.48
N SER A 167 0.05 -3.33 -0.94
CA SER A 167 -1.18 -2.70 -0.45
C SER A 167 -1.02 -2.16 0.97
N SER A 168 -1.59 -0.99 1.26
CA SER A 168 -1.64 -0.42 2.62
C SER A 168 -2.41 -1.31 3.60
N ALA A 169 -3.34 -2.13 3.11
CA ALA A 169 -4.08 -3.10 3.93
C ALA A 169 -3.15 -4.06 4.69
N LEU A 170 -1.97 -4.38 4.14
CA LEU A 170 -0.97 -5.21 4.81
C LEU A 170 -0.48 -4.56 6.11
N ILE A 171 -0.31 -3.24 6.12
CA ILE A 171 0.11 -2.49 7.31
C ILE A 171 -0.98 -2.54 8.38
N ASN A 172 -2.22 -2.28 7.98
CA ASN A 172 -3.36 -2.30 8.90
C ASN A 172 -3.54 -3.69 9.53
N ILE A 173 -3.53 -4.73 8.70
CA ILE A 173 -3.66 -6.12 9.16
C ILE A 173 -2.51 -6.48 10.09
N ARG A 174 -1.27 -6.10 9.77
CA ARG A 174 -0.11 -6.37 10.61
C ARG A 174 -0.21 -5.69 11.98
N ASN A 175 -0.69 -4.44 12.01
CA ASN A 175 -0.88 -3.67 13.24
C ASN A 175 -2.01 -4.24 14.12
N VAL A 176 -3.12 -4.66 13.52
CA VAL A 176 -4.25 -5.23 14.25
C VAL A 176 -3.99 -6.69 14.65
N PHE A 177 -3.36 -7.48 13.80
CA PHE A 177 -3.20 -8.93 13.94
C PHE A 177 -1.72 -9.34 13.81
N PRO A 178 -0.87 -9.08 14.81
CA PRO A 178 0.57 -9.35 14.75
C PRO A 178 0.93 -10.86 14.67
N GLY A 179 -0.05 -11.76 14.83
CA GLY A 179 0.12 -13.21 14.61
C GLY A 179 0.01 -13.63 13.15
N ILE A 180 -0.41 -12.74 12.25
CA ILE A 180 -0.55 -13.01 10.81
C ILE A 180 0.72 -12.56 10.09
N SER A 181 1.24 -13.42 9.20
CA SER A 181 2.33 -13.07 8.30
C SER A 181 1.77 -12.25 7.13
N CYS A 182 2.28 -11.04 6.97
CA CYS A 182 1.88 -10.13 5.90
C CYS A 182 3.04 -9.97 4.92
N VAL A 183 2.77 -10.22 3.64
CA VAL A 183 3.78 -10.25 2.59
C VAL A 183 3.39 -9.29 1.46
N SER A 184 4.29 -8.38 1.14
CA SER A 184 4.20 -7.47 0.02
C SER A 184 5.02 -7.96 -1.17
N LEU A 185 4.37 -8.15 -2.31
CA LEU A 185 5.02 -8.46 -3.58
C LEU A 185 5.47 -7.17 -4.28
N ALA A 186 6.69 -7.18 -4.84
CA ALA A 186 7.24 -6.13 -5.70
C ALA A 186 7.32 -4.71 -5.09
N SER A 187 7.22 -4.57 -3.77
CA SER A 187 7.39 -3.26 -3.11
C SER A 187 8.80 -2.68 -3.30
N SER A 188 9.80 -3.52 -3.60
CA SER A 188 11.15 -3.07 -3.94
C SER A 188 11.23 -2.32 -5.27
N MET A 189 10.25 -2.51 -6.16
CA MET A 189 10.20 -1.91 -7.49
C MET A 189 9.45 -0.57 -7.51
N VAL A 190 8.83 -0.18 -6.39
CA VAL A 190 8.06 1.06 -6.28
C VAL A 190 8.93 2.14 -5.61
N PRO A 191 9.41 3.14 -6.37
CA PRO A 191 10.18 4.24 -5.77
C PRO A 191 9.25 5.19 -5.01
N ILE A 192 9.69 5.62 -3.83
CA ILE A 192 9.06 6.64 -3.00
C ILE A 192 10.10 7.68 -2.56
N SER A 193 9.64 8.86 -2.15
CA SER A 193 10.48 9.89 -1.56
C SER A 193 10.14 10.05 -0.08
N ARG A 194 11.11 10.01 0.83
CA ARG A 194 10.90 10.30 2.26
C ARG A 194 11.94 11.28 2.75
N GLY A 195 11.49 12.48 3.17
CA GLY A 195 12.40 13.51 3.67
C GLY A 195 13.42 13.99 2.63
N GLY A 196 13.03 13.98 1.35
CA GLY A 196 13.91 14.36 0.23
C GLY A 196 14.83 13.26 -0.30
N HIS A 197 14.82 12.06 0.29
CA HIS A 197 15.61 10.91 -0.17
C HIS A 197 14.74 9.91 -0.94
N GLN A 198 15.24 9.40 -2.06
CA GLN A 198 14.60 8.33 -2.82
C GLN A 198 14.91 6.98 -2.20
N GLU A 199 13.88 6.17 -1.97
CA GLU A 199 14.01 4.80 -1.47
C GLU A 199 12.87 3.92 -2.00
N PRO A 200 13.02 2.57 -2.00
CA PRO A 200 11.93 1.70 -2.38
C PRO A 200 10.88 1.59 -1.28
N LEU A 201 9.62 1.42 -1.67
CA LEU A 201 8.48 1.25 -0.77
C LEU A 201 8.65 0.06 0.19
N SER A 202 9.42 -0.96 -0.20
CA SER A 202 9.77 -2.09 0.66
C SER A 202 10.41 -1.67 1.99
N LYS A 203 11.17 -0.57 2.04
CA LYS A 203 11.76 -0.09 3.30
C LYS A 203 10.70 0.39 4.30
N LEU A 204 9.63 1.02 3.82
CA LEU A 204 8.50 1.43 4.68
C LEU A 204 7.76 0.20 5.21
N PHE A 205 7.47 -0.78 4.35
CA PHE A 205 6.82 -2.03 4.76
C PHE A 205 7.66 -2.83 5.77
N ALA A 206 8.98 -2.93 5.57
CA ALA A 206 9.86 -3.62 6.49
C ALA A 206 9.87 -2.98 7.89
N GLN A 207 9.80 -1.64 7.99
CA GLN A 207 9.75 -0.92 9.27
C GLN A 207 8.51 -1.27 10.11
N VAL A 208 7.44 -1.74 9.47
CA VAL A 208 6.17 -2.09 10.13
C VAL A 208 5.96 -3.61 10.22
N GLY A 209 7.00 -4.39 9.92
CA GLY A 209 6.98 -5.85 10.03
C GLY A 209 6.21 -6.56 8.92
N VAL A 210 6.08 -5.93 7.75
CA VAL A 210 5.58 -6.59 6.53
C VAL A 210 6.77 -7.13 5.74
N GLU A 211 6.75 -8.42 5.45
CA GLU A 211 7.76 -9.12 4.65
C GLU A 211 7.68 -8.63 3.20
N CYS A 212 8.82 -8.48 2.53
CA CYS A 212 8.87 -7.95 1.16
C CYS A 212 9.55 -8.95 0.24
N LEU A 213 8.81 -9.43 -0.77
CA LEU A 213 9.34 -10.26 -1.84
C LEU A 213 9.67 -9.37 -3.05
N GLY A 214 10.89 -9.47 -3.55
CA GLY A 214 11.31 -8.79 -4.77
C GLY A 214 10.71 -9.45 -6.00
N ALA A 215 10.81 -8.80 -7.16
CA ALA A 215 10.97 -9.56 -8.39
C ALA A 215 12.45 -9.96 -8.41
N GLY A 216 12.74 -11.26 -8.31
CA GLY A 216 14.12 -11.76 -8.23
C GLY A 216 15.10 -11.02 -9.15
N GLU A 217 16.26 -10.68 -8.59
CA GLU A 217 17.43 -10.27 -9.38
C GLU A 217 17.72 -11.39 -10.39
N GLN A 218 17.65 -11.07 -11.68
CA GLN A 218 18.28 -11.88 -12.73
C GLN A 218 19.75 -11.51 -12.85
#